data_AF-B4G635-F1
#
_entry.id   AF-B4G635-F1
#
_cell.length_a   1.000
_cell.length_b   1.000
_cell.length_c   1.000
_cell.angle_alpha   90.00
_cell.angle_beta   90.00
_cell.angle_gamma   90.00
#
_symmetry.space_group_name_H-M   'P 1'
#
loop_
_entity.id
_entity.type
_entity.pdbx_description
1 polymer ?
#
loop_
_entity_poly.entity_id
_entity_poly.type
_entity_poly.pdbx_seq_one_letter_code
_entity_poly.pdbx_strand_id
1 'polypeptide(L)'
;MRFLIFLVLGTVLALAQARTLRGSNESRDESQELSPSWSHRHSSVWPCDVADHPQAYVLMHKVEKRLERIDSEPIKKRIVEYVTDQLRQCKSHNHMDEHCVKRSIGYAMSFINHLKEQAKRF
;
A
#
# COMPACT_ATOMS: atom_id res chain seq x y z
N MET A 1 -33.58 14.35 44.10
CA MET A 1 -33.21 13.67 42.83
C MET A 1 -32.94 14.68 41.72
N ARG A 2 -31.80 15.38 41.77
CA ARG A 2 -31.33 16.32 40.72
C ARG A 2 -29.80 16.37 40.66
N PHE A 3 -29.12 16.02 41.77
CA PHE A 3 -27.66 15.95 41.86
C PHE A 3 -27.00 14.73 41.20
N LEU A 4 -27.76 13.68 40.85
CA LEU A 4 -27.22 12.49 40.16
C LEU A 4 -27.13 12.66 38.64
N ILE A 5 -27.83 13.64 38.06
CA ILE A 5 -27.83 13.89 36.61
C ILE A 5 -26.53 14.59 36.17
N PHE A 6 -25.98 15.45 37.03
CA PHE A 6 -24.75 16.19 36.75
C PHE A 6 -23.48 15.32 36.79
N LEU A 7 -23.50 14.17 37.49
CA LEU A 7 -22.36 13.26 37.55
C LEU A 7 -22.26 12.29 36.36
N VAL A 8 -23.33 12.11 35.58
CA VAL A 8 -23.32 11.23 34.40
C VAL A 8 -22.90 11.97 33.12
N LEU A 9 -22.96 13.31 33.10
CA LEU A 9 -22.59 14.09 31.91
C LEU A 9 -21.08 14.37 31.77
N GLY A 10 -20.28 14.13 32.82
CA GLY A 10 -18.85 14.50 32.87
C GLY A 10 -17.86 13.46 32.32
N THR A 11 -18.31 12.25 31.96
CA THR A 11 -17.39 11.13 31.62
C THR A 11 -17.18 10.89 30.12
N VAL A 12 -17.80 11.69 29.24
CA VAL A 12 -17.61 11.54 27.77
C VAL A 12 -16.64 12.57 27.17
N LEU A 13 -16.31 13.66 27.88
CA LEU A 13 -15.47 14.75 27.34
C LEU A 13 -13.95 14.60 27.59
N ALA A 14 -13.47 13.49 28.16
CA ALA A 14 -12.05 13.31 28.49
C ALA A 14 -11.24 12.46 27.49
N LEU A 15 -11.84 11.96 26.39
CA LEU A 15 -11.15 11.10 25.42
C LEU A 15 -10.74 11.79 24.10
N ALA A 16 -10.96 13.10 23.97
CA ALA A 16 -10.66 13.83 22.73
C ALA A 16 -9.31 14.59 22.72
N GLN A 17 -8.54 14.61 23.82
CA GLN A 17 -7.33 15.43 23.95
C GLN A 17 -6.01 14.64 23.94
N ALA A 18 -5.91 13.60 23.11
CA ALA A 18 -4.63 12.91 22.88
C ALA A 18 -4.35 12.74 21.39
N ARG A 19 -4.27 13.86 20.66
CA ARG A 19 -3.60 13.98 19.34
C ARG A 19 -3.75 15.41 18.86
N THR A 20 -2.78 16.26 19.15
CA THR A 20 -2.35 17.42 18.33
C THR A 20 -1.49 18.33 19.19
N LEU A 21 -0.28 17.89 19.57
CA LEU A 21 0.80 18.80 19.96
C LEU A 21 2.15 18.08 19.96
N ARG A 22 2.70 17.99 18.76
CA ARG A 22 4.15 17.89 18.45
C ARG A 22 4.21 18.34 16.98
N GLY A 23 4.39 19.62 16.62
CA GLY A 23 5.49 20.50 17.00
C GLY A 23 6.79 19.83 16.56
N SER A 24 7.57 20.28 15.60
CA SER A 24 7.73 21.55 14.90
C SER A 24 8.79 21.26 13.83
N ASN A 25 8.66 21.86 12.65
CA ASN A 25 9.73 22.18 11.70
C ASN A 25 10.92 21.19 11.55
N GLU A 26 10.95 20.47 10.44
CA GLU A 26 12.21 20.26 9.73
C GLU A 26 11.96 20.47 8.24
N SER A 27 12.63 21.51 7.74
CA SER A 27 13.03 21.81 6.37
C SER A 27 12.51 20.92 5.24
N ARG A 28 11.84 21.57 4.29
CA ARG A 28 12.33 21.69 2.90
C ARG A 28 13.31 20.57 2.50
N ASP A 29 12.77 19.54 1.89
CA ASP A 29 13.31 19.08 0.62
C ASP A 29 12.11 18.85 -0.29
N GLU A 30 11.87 19.86 -1.13
CA GLU A 30 11.32 19.65 -2.46
C GLU A 30 12.30 18.72 -3.18
N SER A 31 12.27 17.44 -2.82
CA SER A 31 12.76 16.40 -3.71
C SER A 31 11.85 16.50 -4.90
N GLN A 32 12.30 17.24 -5.90
CA GLN A 32 12.01 17.03 -7.31
C GLN A 32 11.79 15.53 -7.48
N GLU A 33 10.54 15.09 -7.39
CA GLU A 33 10.11 13.84 -7.98
C GLU A 33 10.35 14.10 -9.46
N LEU A 34 11.56 13.76 -9.92
CA LEU A 34 11.81 13.41 -11.29
C LEU A 34 10.73 12.38 -11.58
N SER A 35 9.60 12.85 -12.14
CA SER A 35 8.62 12.02 -12.80
C SER A 35 9.44 11.20 -13.77
N PRO A 36 9.65 9.90 -13.49
CA PRO A 36 10.57 9.15 -14.30
C PRO A 36 9.95 9.13 -15.70
N SER A 37 10.67 9.67 -16.68
CA SER A 37 10.23 9.72 -18.07
C SER A 37 10.27 8.30 -18.67
N TRP A 38 9.43 7.41 -18.17
CA TRP A 38 9.28 6.06 -18.72
C TRP A 38 8.31 6.14 -19.90
N SER A 39 8.84 6.49 -21.05
CA SER A 39 8.18 6.20 -22.33
C SER A 39 7.96 4.69 -22.42
N HIS A 40 6.72 4.25 -22.24
CA HIS A 40 6.16 2.95 -22.63
C HIS A 40 7.16 1.79 -22.66
N ARG A 41 7.82 1.51 -21.52
CA ARG A 41 8.71 0.36 -21.42
C ARG A 41 7.84 -0.84 -21.10
N HIS A 42 7.61 -1.71 -22.07
CA HIS A 42 6.91 -2.97 -21.85
C HIS A 42 7.59 -3.69 -20.69
N SER A 43 6.88 -3.83 -19.58
CA SER A 43 7.40 -4.58 -18.43
C SER A 43 7.47 -6.06 -18.82
N SER A 44 8.62 -6.70 -18.61
CA SER A 44 8.75 -8.15 -18.83
C SER A 44 8.07 -8.97 -17.73
N VAL A 45 7.77 -8.35 -16.59
CA VAL A 45 7.18 -9.01 -15.41
C VAL A 45 5.68 -8.75 -15.32
N TRP A 46 5.24 -7.56 -15.72
CA TRP A 46 3.89 -7.08 -15.48
C TRP A 46 3.12 -6.94 -16.80
N PRO A 47 1.84 -7.33 -16.84
CA PRO A 47 1.06 -7.18 -18.06
C PRO A 47 0.78 -5.69 -18.35
N CYS A 48 0.68 -5.34 -19.65
CA CYS A 48 0.50 -3.95 -20.09
C CYS A 48 -0.74 -3.30 -19.46
N ASP A 49 -1.81 -4.07 -19.26
CA ASP A 49 -3.09 -3.57 -18.72
C ASP A 49 -3.02 -3.02 -17.29
N VAL A 50 -1.92 -3.27 -16.58
CA VAL A 50 -1.60 -2.64 -15.29
C VAL A 50 -0.33 -1.78 -15.38
N ALA A 51 0.66 -2.17 -16.21
CA ALA A 51 1.93 -1.47 -16.35
C ALA A 51 1.84 -0.13 -17.12
N ASP A 52 0.76 0.12 -17.86
CA ASP A 52 0.54 1.41 -18.52
C ASP A 52 -0.03 2.49 -17.57
N HIS A 53 -0.33 2.11 -16.32
CA HIS A 53 -0.85 3.03 -15.30
C HIS A 53 0.25 3.45 -14.33
N PRO A 54 0.65 4.74 -14.28
CA PRO A 54 1.72 5.20 -13.40
C PRO A 54 1.41 4.99 -11.92
N GLN A 55 0.12 4.97 -11.54
CA GLN A 55 -0.33 4.71 -10.18
C GLN A 55 0.11 3.33 -9.68
N ALA A 56 0.19 2.33 -10.57
CA ALA A 56 0.58 0.96 -10.23
C ALA A 56 2.06 0.83 -9.82
N TYR A 57 2.91 1.78 -10.25
CA TYR A 57 4.36 1.65 -10.15
C TYR A 57 4.87 1.55 -8.73
N VAL A 58 4.23 2.25 -7.78
CA VAL A 58 4.63 2.18 -6.37
C VAL A 58 4.49 0.77 -5.81
N LEU A 59 3.40 0.08 -6.17
CA LEU A 59 3.16 -1.30 -5.75
C LEU A 59 4.07 -2.27 -6.51
N MET A 60 4.12 -2.16 -7.84
CA MET A 60 4.95 -3.00 -8.71
C MET A 60 6.41 -2.97 -8.28
N HIS A 61 6.98 -1.78 -8.10
CA HIS A 61 8.37 -1.60 -7.69
C HIS A 61 8.65 -2.22 -6.31
N LYS A 62 7.75 -2.01 -5.33
CA LYS A 62 7.89 -2.64 -4.01
C LYS A 62 7.88 -4.17 -4.10
N VAL A 63 7.02 -4.74 -4.94
CA VAL A 63 6.91 -6.18 -5.12
C VAL A 63 8.14 -6.73 -5.83
N GLU A 64 8.61 -6.10 -6.90
CA GLU A 64 9.84 -6.48 -7.60
C GLU A 64 11.04 -6.59 -6.63
N LYS A 65 11.20 -5.61 -5.74
CA LYS A 65 12.25 -5.66 -4.69
C LYS A 65 12.10 -6.82 -3.72
N ARG A 66 10.91 -7.40 -3.56
CA ARG A 66 10.71 -8.63 -2.79
C ARG A 66 10.97 -9.88 -3.64
N LEU A 67 10.60 -9.85 -4.93
CA LEU A 67 10.84 -10.94 -5.87
C LEU A 67 12.34 -11.18 -6.11
N GLU A 68 13.16 -10.13 -6.12
CA GLU A 68 14.64 -10.23 -6.21
C GLU A 68 15.26 -11.12 -5.11
N ARG A 69 14.55 -11.33 -3.98
CA ARG A 69 15.03 -12.11 -2.82
C ARG A 69 14.38 -13.49 -2.69
N ILE A 70 13.67 -13.93 -3.71
CA ILE A 70 12.99 -15.23 -3.74
C ILE A 70 13.63 -16.01 -4.88
N ASP A 71 14.11 -17.22 -4.63
CA ASP A 71 14.73 -18.02 -5.69
C ASP A 71 13.72 -18.87 -6.46
N SER A 72 12.59 -19.19 -5.80
CA SER A 72 11.54 -20.03 -6.38
C SER A 72 10.70 -19.27 -7.41
N GLU A 73 10.92 -19.58 -8.69
CA GLU A 73 10.10 -19.06 -9.81
C GLU A 73 8.59 -19.32 -9.66
N PRO A 74 8.12 -20.51 -9.22
CA PRO A 74 6.71 -20.73 -8.94
C PRO A 74 6.12 -19.75 -7.92
N ILE A 75 6.88 -19.43 -6.85
CA ILE A 75 6.44 -18.47 -5.84
C ILE A 75 6.39 -17.06 -6.44
N LYS A 76 7.41 -16.67 -7.22
CA LYS A 76 7.41 -15.37 -7.91
C LYS A 76 6.19 -15.21 -8.80
N LYS A 77 5.90 -16.20 -9.64
CA LYS A 77 4.74 -16.19 -10.54
C LYS A 77 3.44 -15.99 -9.78
N ARG A 78 3.23 -16.75 -8.69
CA ARG A 78 2.04 -16.63 -7.84
C ARG A 78 1.89 -15.25 -7.21
N ILE A 79 2.99 -14.63 -6.80
CA ILE A 79 2.99 -13.26 -6.27
C ILE A 79 2.60 -12.26 -7.35
N VAL A 80 3.19 -12.36 -8.55
CA VAL A 80 2.88 -11.47 -9.68
C VAL A 80 1.42 -11.58 -10.08
N GLU A 81 0.88 -12.79 -10.17
CA GLU A 81 -0.54 -13.04 -10.45
C GLU A 81 -1.44 -12.37 -9.41
N TYR A 82 -1.18 -12.63 -8.12
CA TYR A 82 -1.94 -12.03 -7.02
C TYR A 82 -1.93 -10.50 -7.08
N VAL A 83 -0.76 -9.89 -7.28
CA VAL A 83 -0.63 -8.43 -7.32
C VAL A 83 -1.29 -7.84 -8.56
N THR A 84 -1.19 -8.53 -9.70
CA THR A 84 -1.89 -8.12 -10.93
C THR A 84 -3.40 -8.08 -10.71
N ASP A 85 -3.97 -9.10 -10.05
CA ASP A 85 -5.40 -9.13 -9.74
C ASP A 85 -5.81 -8.01 -8.77
N GLN A 86 -4.98 -7.70 -7.77
CA GLN A 86 -5.20 -6.55 -6.88
C GLN A 86 -5.19 -5.22 -7.66
N LEU A 87 -4.26 -5.05 -8.61
CA LEU A 87 -4.19 -3.84 -9.44
C LEU A 87 -5.39 -3.73 -10.39
N ARG A 88 -5.86 -4.84 -10.95
CA ARG A 88 -7.07 -4.88 -11.79
C ARG A 88 -8.33 -4.52 -11.00
N GLN A 89 -8.43 -4.93 -9.74
CA GLN A 89 -9.53 -4.52 -8.86
C GLN A 89 -9.53 -3.01 -8.57
N CYS A 90 -8.36 -2.38 -8.61
CA CYS A 90 -8.22 -0.92 -8.48
C CYS A 90 -8.48 -0.16 -9.78
N LYS A 91 -8.76 -0.85 -10.89
CA LYS A 91 -9.04 -0.24 -12.19
C LYS A 91 -10.54 -0.13 -12.41
N SER A 92 -11.00 1.07 -12.77
CA SER A 92 -12.34 1.30 -13.30
C SER A 92 -12.22 1.93 -14.67
N HIS A 93 -12.79 1.29 -15.69
CA HIS A 93 -12.59 1.65 -17.09
C HIS A 93 -11.08 1.66 -17.42
N ASN A 94 -10.53 2.83 -17.76
CA ASN A 94 -9.11 3.05 -18.07
C ASN A 94 -8.40 3.92 -17.02
N HIS A 95 -8.99 4.08 -15.83
CA HIS A 95 -8.38 4.81 -14.73
C HIS A 95 -8.09 3.86 -13.57
N MET A 96 -6.92 4.03 -12.96
CA MET A 96 -6.51 3.29 -11.78
C MET A 96 -6.58 4.19 -10.55
N ASP A 97 -7.30 3.74 -9.53
CA ASP A 97 -7.47 4.48 -8.28
C ASP A 97 -6.20 4.38 -7.42
N GLU A 98 -5.54 5.52 -7.22
CA GLU A 98 -4.29 5.60 -6.46
C GLU A 98 -4.46 5.19 -4.98
N HIS A 99 -5.58 5.55 -4.35
CA HIS A 99 -5.85 5.19 -2.96
C HIS A 99 -6.08 3.69 -2.81
N CYS A 100 -6.76 3.08 -3.79
CA CYS A 100 -6.90 1.63 -3.86
C CYS A 100 -5.53 0.95 -4.00
N VAL A 101 -4.68 1.41 -4.94
CA VAL A 101 -3.33 0.84 -5.13
C VAL A 101 -2.50 0.96 -3.85
N LYS A 102 -2.53 2.12 -3.19
CA LYS A 102 -1.83 2.35 -1.91
C LYS A 102 -2.31 1.39 -0.82
N ARG A 103 -3.61 1.10 -0.74
CA ARG A 103 -4.16 0.11 0.19
C ARG A 103 -3.69 -1.31 -0.15
N SER A 104 -3.65 -1.65 -1.43
CA SER A 104 -3.21 -2.97 -1.92
C SER A 104 -1.75 -3.31 -1.59
N ILE A 105 -0.91 -2.31 -1.27
CA ILE A 105 0.44 -2.53 -0.74
C ILE A 105 0.41 -3.39 0.52
N GLY A 106 -0.50 -3.10 1.46
CA GLY A 106 -0.62 -3.87 2.69
C GLY A 106 -0.99 -5.33 2.43
N TYR A 107 -1.95 -5.55 1.53
CA TYR A 107 -2.40 -6.89 1.15
C TYR A 107 -1.28 -7.69 0.45
N ALA A 108 -0.59 -7.08 -0.53
CA ALA A 108 0.52 -7.71 -1.23
C ALA A 108 1.67 -8.09 -0.29
N MET A 109 2.09 -7.18 0.61
CA MET A 109 3.17 -7.49 1.56
C MET A 109 2.77 -8.59 2.54
N SER A 110 1.52 -8.59 3.01
CA SER A 110 0.98 -9.64 3.88
C SER A 110 0.99 -11.00 3.17
N PHE A 111 0.51 -11.05 1.92
CA PHE A 111 0.49 -12.28 1.11
C PHE A 111 1.90 -12.84 0.88
N ILE A 112 2.87 -11.99 0.52
CA ILE A 112 4.26 -12.40 0.34
C ILE A 112 4.84 -12.96 1.64
N ASN A 113 4.60 -12.31 2.77
CA ASN A 113 5.06 -12.79 4.07
C ASN A 113 4.43 -14.15 4.41
N HIS A 114 3.14 -14.33 4.14
CA HIS A 114 2.46 -15.61 4.36
C HIS A 114 3.09 -16.74 3.54
N LEU A 115 3.38 -16.52 2.26
CA LEU A 115 4.07 -17.49 1.42
C LEU A 115 5.48 -17.82 1.93
N LYS A 116 6.21 -16.83 2.42
CA LYS A 116 7.53 -17.05 3.03
C LYS A 116 7.46 -17.91 4.28
N GLU A 117 6.48 -17.67 5.14
CA GLU A 117 6.29 -18.49 6.35
C GLU A 117 5.84 -19.91 6.00
N GLN A 118 5.04 -20.10 4.95
CA GLN A 118 4.72 -21.44 4.46
C GLN A 118 5.97 -22.16 3.94
N ALA A 119 6.81 -21.48 3.16
CA ALA A 119 8.02 -22.08 2.59
C ALA A 119 9.06 -22.50 3.65
N LYS A 120 9.10 -21.84 4.82
CA LYS A 120 9.99 -22.22 5.94
C LYS A 120 9.56 -23.47 6.70
N ARG A 121 8.29 -23.88 6.56
CA ARG A 121 7.73 -25.03 7.28
C ARG A 121 8.00 -26.36 6.58
N PHE A 122 8.59 -26.32 5.39
CA PHE A 122 9.00 -27.46 4.58
C PHE A 122 10.52 -27.45 4.44
#